data_AF-A0A7Z9M5X1-F1
#
_entry.id   AF-A0A7Z9M5X1-F1
#
_cell.length_a   1.000
_cell.length_b   1.000
_cell.length_c   1.000
_cell.angle_alpha   90.00
_cell.angle_beta   90.00
_cell.angle_gamma   90.00
#
_symmetry.space_group_name_H-M   'P 1'
#
loop_
_entity.id
_entity.type
_entity.pdbx_description
1 polymer ?
#
loop_
_entity_poly.entity_id
_entity_poly.type
_entity_poly.pdbx_seq_one_letter_code
_entity_poly.pdbx_strand_id
1 'polypeptide(L)'
;MAENGLQVPDQPVIPYIEGDGIGPDIWAAAVHVFDNAVEKAYSGSRQIKWLEVLAGEKAYNKTGDWLPQKTLDVISDHKVAIKGPLTTPVGGGIRSLNVALRQKLDLFACVRPVRWFAGVPSPVKHPERVNMVIFRENTEDIYAGIEWMHGTEDLEKVKAFLLNEMNVENIRFPDTVSLGVKPVSQEGTERLVRAAIDYSFSHNRRTVTLVHKG
;
A
#
# COMPACT_ATOMS: atom_id res chain seq x y z
N MET A 1 -1.29 -19.51 -22.86
CA MET A 1 -1.84 -18.31 -22.20
C MET A 1 -2.59 -18.81 -20.99
N ALA A 2 -2.18 -18.43 -19.77
CA ALA A 2 -2.66 -19.09 -18.55
C ALA A 2 -4.16 -18.84 -18.33
N GLU A 3 -4.93 -19.91 -18.14
CA GLU A 3 -6.39 -19.89 -17.87
C GLU A 3 -6.77 -19.21 -16.53
N ASN A 4 -5.78 -18.75 -15.74
CA ASN A 4 -5.96 -18.14 -14.41
C ASN A 4 -5.65 -16.62 -14.35
N GLY A 5 -5.69 -15.90 -15.48
CA GLY A 5 -5.44 -14.46 -15.54
C GLY A 5 -6.70 -13.58 -15.34
N LEU A 6 -6.50 -12.28 -15.08
CA LEU A 6 -7.59 -11.30 -15.12
C LEU A 6 -8.22 -11.28 -16.53
N GLN A 7 -9.54 -11.47 -16.60
CA GLN A 7 -10.30 -11.32 -17.84
C GLN A 7 -10.63 -9.84 -18.02
N VAL A 8 -9.90 -9.17 -18.92
CA VAL A 8 -10.02 -7.72 -19.13
C VAL A 8 -10.73 -7.45 -20.46
N PRO A 9 -11.93 -6.84 -20.46
CA PRO A 9 -12.63 -6.48 -21.69
C PRO A 9 -11.91 -5.35 -22.43
N ASP A 10 -12.28 -5.09 -23.69
CA ASP A 10 -11.70 -3.98 -24.46
C ASP A 10 -12.07 -2.60 -23.90
N GLN A 11 -13.16 -2.53 -23.13
CA GLN A 11 -13.61 -1.31 -22.45
C GLN A 11 -13.76 -1.51 -20.93
N PRO A 12 -12.65 -1.67 -20.19
CA PRO A 12 -12.72 -1.89 -18.76
C PRO A 12 -13.16 -0.63 -18.02
N VAL A 13 -13.97 -0.81 -16.97
CA VAL A 13 -14.27 0.27 -16.01
C VAL A 13 -13.21 0.24 -14.91
N ILE A 14 -12.50 1.36 -14.72
CA ILE A 14 -11.44 1.49 -13.71
C ILE A 14 -11.84 2.58 -12.72
N PRO A 15 -12.13 2.21 -11.45
CA PRO A 15 -12.31 3.17 -10.39
C PRO A 15 -11.06 4.02 -10.16
N TYR A 16 -11.26 5.31 -9.92
CA TYR A 16 -10.19 6.20 -9.51
C TYR A 16 -10.59 7.09 -8.33
N ILE A 17 -9.63 7.37 -7.46
CA ILE A 17 -9.75 8.41 -6.44
C ILE A 17 -8.89 9.59 -6.90
N GLU A 18 -9.49 10.74 -7.14
CA GLU A 18 -8.77 11.95 -7.59
C GLU A 18 -7.63 12.35 -6.63
N GLY A 19 -7.88 12.22 -5.32
CA GLY A 19 -6.95 12.56 -4.26
C GLY A 19 -7.14 13.97 -3.72
N ASP A 20 -6.40 14.28 -2.65
CA ASP A 20 -6.45 15.55 -1.93
C ASP A 20 -5.27 16.46 -2.34
N GLY A 21 -5.34 17.75 -2.01
CA GLY A 21 -4.26 18.70 -2.30
C GLY A 21 -3.94 18.80 -3.79
N ILE A 22 -2.75 18.35 -4.19
CA ILE A 22 -2.30 18.34 -5.60
C ILE A 22 -2.94 17.21 -6.45
N GLY A 23 -3.80 16.39 -5.86
CA GLY A 23 -4.45 15.25 -6.54
C GLY A 23 -5.19 15.62 -7.83
N PRO A 24 -6.12 16.60 -7.81
CA PRO A 24 -6.86 17.02 -9.00
C PRO A 24 -5.96 17.43 -10.17
N ASP A 25 -4.90 18.20 -9.91
CA ASP A 25 -3.95 18.64 -10.95
C ASP A 25 -3.21 17.45 -11.58
N ILE A 26 -2.73 16.53 -10.73
CA ILE A 26 -2.04 15.32 -11.20
C ILE A 26 -2.99 14.43 -12.00
N TRP A 27 -4.23 14.23 -11.51
CA TRP A 27 -5.20 13.37 -12.16
C TRP A 27 -5.60 13.90 -13.53
N ALA A 28 -5.88 15.20 -13.62
CA ALA A 28 -6.21 15.86 -14.89
C ALA A 28 -5.12 15.63 -15.95
N ALA A 29 -3.83 15.68 -15.56
CA ALA A 29 -2.74 15.38 -16.47
C ALA A 29 -2.58 13.88 -16.77
N ALA A 30 -2.66 13.03 -15.74
CA ALA A 30 -2.40 11.60 -15.85
C ALA A 30 -3.43 10.90 -16.76
N VAL A 31 -4.72 11.23 -16.62
CA VAL A 31 -5.79 10.61 -17.41
C VAL A 31 -5.58 10.83 -18.91
N HIS A 32 -5.13 12.03 -19.31
CA HIS A 32 -4.81 12.33 -20.70
C HIS A 32 -3.65 11.47 -21.23
N VAL A 33 -2.60 11.26 -20.43
CA VAL A 33 -1.48 10.40 -20.82
C VAL A 33 -1.94 8.96 -21.01
N PHE A 34 -2.77 8.44 -20.10
CA PHE A 34 -3.29 7.08 -20.18
C PHE A 34 -4.18 6.88 -21.40
N ASP A 35 -5.17 7.76 -21.59
CA ASP A 35 -6.13 7.66 -22.69
C ASP A 35 -5.43 7.73 -24.05
N ASN A 36 -4.48 8.66 -24.23
CA ASN A 36 -3.71 8.77 -25.48
C ASN A 36 -2.79 7.57 -25.71
N ALA A 37 -2.20 6.99 -24.65
CA ALA A 37 -1.37 5.81 -24.77
C ALA A 37 -2.19 4.59 -25.20
N VAL A 38 -3.39 4.40 -24.63
CA VAL A 38 -4.31 3.33 -25.01
C VAL A 38 -4.79 3.51 -26.45
N GLU A 39 -5.26 4.70 -26.80
CA GLU A 39 -5.70 5.04 -28.16
C GLU A 39 -4.62 4.71 -29.19
N LYS A 40 -3.38 5.18 -28.95
CA LYS A 40 -2.26 4.97 -29.87
C LYS A 40 -1.80 3.51 -29.94
N ALA A 41 -1.80 2.78 -28.83
CA ALA A 41 -1.33 1.39 -28.80
C ALA A 41 -2.32 0.42 -29.47
N TYR A 42 -3.61 0.73 -29.43
CA TYR A 42 -4.67 -0.16 -29.89
C TYR A 42 -5.49 0.41 -31.05
N SER A 43 -5.09 1.55 -31.63
CA SER A 43 -5.77 2.20 -32.75
C SER A 43 -7.27 2.36 -32.52
N GLY A 44 -7.64 2.79 -31.30
CA GLY A 44 -9.04 3.00 -30.89
C GLY A 44 -9.85 1.73 -30.59
N SER A 45 -9.27 0.53 -30.72
CA SER A 45 -10.00 -0.72 -30.43
C SER A 45 -10.21 -0.97 -28.93
N ARG A 46 -9.54 -0.19 -28.06
CA ARG A 46 -9.64 -0.28 -26.60
C ARG A 46 -9.78 1.11 -25.99
N GLN A 47 -10.50 1.20 -24.87
CA GLN A 47 -10.70 2.45 -24.14
C GLN A 47 -10.96 2.20 -22.67
N ILE A 48 -10.40 3.01 -21.77
CA ILE A 48 -10.73 2.92 -20.34
C ILE A 48 -11.99 3.76 -20.04
N LYS A 49 -12.90 3.21 -19.24
CA LYS A 49 -14.02 3.96 -18.65
C LYS A 49 -13.69 4.30 -17.20
N TRP A 50 -13.39 5.57 -16.93
CA TRP A 50 -13.02 6.01 -15.59
C TRP A 50 -14.26 6.22 -14.70
N LEU A 51 -14.25 5.61 -13.51
CA LEU A 51 -15.31 5.73 -12.52
C LEU A 51 -14.77 6.43 -11.26
N GLU A 52 -15.22 7.64 -10.97
CA GLU A 52 -14.77 8.33 -9.75
C GLU A 52 -15.35 7.67 -8.49
N VAL A 53 -14.50 7.42 -7.51
CA VAL A 53 -14.87 7.02 -6.15
C VAL A 53 -14.23 7.95 -5.13
N LEU A 54 -14.85 8.11 -3.95
CA LEU A 54 -14.47 9.13 -2.98
C LEU A 54 -13.61 8.53 -1.87
N ALA A 55 -12.50 9.18 -1.54
CA ALA A 55 -11.79 9.01 -0.27
C ALA A 55 -11.08 10.32 0.10
N GLY A 56 -10.68 10.47 1.37
CA GLY A 56 -9.97 11.65 1.84
C GLY A 56 -10.89 12.84 2.11
N GLU A 57 -10.32 14.04 1.99
CA GLU A 57 -11.00 15.30 2.27
C GLU A 57 -12.23 15.49 1.37
N LYS A 58 -12.11 15.13 0.09
CA LYS A 58 -13.23 15.18 -0.87
C LYS A 58 -14.41 14.29 -0.44
N ALA A 59 -14.13 13.14 0.16
CA ALA A 59 -15.17 12.24 0.67
C ALA A 59 -15.82 12.80 1.93
N TYR A 60 -15.00 13.27 2.88
CA TYR A 60 -15.47 13.81 4.15
C TYR A 60 -16.38 15.03 3.92
N ASN A 61 -15.98 15.96 3.06
CA ASN A 61 -16.77 17.15 2.76
C ASN A 61 -18.11 16.83 2.08
N LYS A 62 -18.20 15.72 1.31
CA LYS A 62 -19.42 15.33 0.60
C LYS A 62 -20.34 14.41 1.41
N THR A 63 -19.78 13.59 2.30
CA THR A 63 -20.50 12.46 2.91
C THR A 63 -20.39 12.40 4.43
N GLY A 64 -19.47 13.16 5.03
CA GLY A 64 -19.11 13.06 6.45
C GLY A 64 -18.18 11.89 6.79
N ASP A 65 -17.79 11.07 5.81
CA ASP A 65 -16.90 9.92 5.98
C ASP A 65 -15.62 10.08 5.13
N TRP A 66 -14.47 9.82 5.75
CA TRP A 66 -13.16 9.87 5.10
C TRP A 66 -12.91 8.70 4.14
N LEU A 67 -13.53 7.54 4.40
CA LEU A 67 -13.41 6.36 3.55
C LEU A 67 -14.74 5.61 3.51
N PRO A 68 -15.70 6.08 2.69
CA PRO A 68 -16.99 5.43 2.52
C PRO A 68 -16.85 3.95 2.15
N GLN A 69 -17.65 3.08 2.78
CA GLN A 69 -17.67 1.64 2.47
C GLN A 69 -17.94 1.37 0.98
N LYS A 70 -18.81 2.18 0.35
CA LYS A 70 -19.08 2.13 -1.10
C LYS A 70 -17.81 2.21 -1.94
N THR A 71 -16.80 2.98 -1.53
CA THR A 71 -15.52 3.07 -2.26
C THR A 71 -14.76 1.74 -2.21
N LEU A 72 -14.75 1.07 -1.05
CA LEU A 72 -14.11 -0.24 -0.89
C LEU A 72 -14.82 -1.30 -1.72
N ASP A 73 -16.15 -1.30 -1.69
CA ASP A 73 -16.99 -2.25 -2.43
C ASP A 73 -16.75 -2.11 -3.94
N VAL A 74 -16.79 -0.88 -4.47
CA VAL A 74 -16.54 -0.60 -5.89
C VAL A 74 -15.14 -1.01 -6.31
N ILE A 75 -14.11 -0.75 -5.50
CA ILE A 75 -12.72 -1.18 -5.81
C ILE A 75 -12.63 -2.72 -5.81
N SER A 76 -13.26 -3.39 -4.85
CA SER A 76 -13.28 -4.85 -4.75
C SER A 76 -13.98 -5.51 -5.95
N ASP A 77 -15.09 -4.93 -6.41
CA ASP A 77 -15.85 -5.43 -7.56
C ASP A 77 -15.05 -5.30 -8.87
N HIS A 78 -14.36 -4.17 -9.07
CA HIS A 78 -13.64 -3.87 -10.31
C HIS A 78 -12.19 -4.40 -10.35
N LYS A 79 -11.66 -4.89 -9.23
CA LYS A 79 -10.32 -5.50 -9.05
C LYS A 79 -9.12 -4.56 -9.22
N VAL A 80 -9.20 -3.57 -10.11
CA VAL A 80 -8.12 -2.62 -10.41
C VAL A 80 -8.64 -1.21 -10.19
N ALA A 81 -7.93 -0.42 -9.39
CA ALA A 81 -8.22 0.99 -9.18
C ALA A 81 -6.92 1.81 -9.10
N ILE A 82 -7.01 3.10 -9.36
CA ILE A 82 -5.89 4.05 -9.24
C ILE A 82 -6.26 5.18 -8.27
N LYS A 83 -5.27 5.77 -7.59
CA LYS A 83 -5.54 6.92 -6.72
C LYS A 83 -4.46 7.98 -6.76
N GLY A 84 -4.88 9.22 -6.58
CA GLY A 84 -4.03 10.34 -6.20
C GLY A 84 -3.54 10.26 -4.73
N PRO A 85 -2.82 11.28 -4.26
CA PRO A 85 -2.42 11.41 -2.86
C PRO A 85 -3.64 11.56 -1.94
N LEU A 86 -3.56 11.08 -0.71
CA LEU A 86 -4.61 11.25 0.30
C LEU A 86 -4.02 11.85 1.56
N THR A 87 -4.65 12.89 2.09
CA THR A 87 -4.26 13.52 3.33
C THR A 87 -4.59 12.59 4.50
N THR A 88 -3.61 12.35 5.36
CA THR A 88 -3.84 11.65 6.64
C THR A 88 -3.79 12.70 7.75
N PRO A 89 -4.89 12.94 8.49
CA PRO A 89 -4.87 13.89 9.59
C PRO A 89 -3.90 13.41 10.68
N VAL A 90 -3.07 14.32 11.19
CA VAL A 90 -2.11 14.04 12.26
C VAL A 90 -2.82 14.16 13.61
N GLY A 91 -2.70 13.16 14.48
CA GLY A 91 -3.12 13.24 15.89
C GLY A 91 -4.62 13.03 16.18
N GLY A 92 -5.45 12.71 15.17
CA GLY A 92 -6.92 12.62 15.32
C GLY A 92 -7.51 11.21 15.50
N GLY A 93 -6.73 10.21 15.90
CA GLY A 93 -7.24 8.84 16.13
C GLY A 93 -7.55 8.02 14.86
N ILE A 94 -7.52 8.63 13.67
CA ILE A 94 -7.66 7.91 12.39
C ILE A 94 -6.30 7.36 11.97
N ARG A 95 -6.15 6.03 11.99
CA ARG A 95 -5.00 5.35 11.34
C ARG A 95 -4.99 5.72 9.85
N SER A 96 -3.81 5.90 9.27
CA SER A 96 -3.64 6.39 7.90
C SER A 96 -4.63 5.76 6.89
N LEU A 97 -5.32 6.60 6.12
CA LEU A 97 -6.27 6.14 5.08
C LEU A 97 -5.62 5.19 4.08
N ASN A 98 -4.35 5.42 3.76
CA ASN A 98 -3.59 4.53 2.88
C ASN A 98 -3.40 3.14 3.51
N VAL A 99 -3.14 3.09 4.83
CA VAL A 99 -3.02 1.83 5.57
C VAL A 99 -4.38 1.13 5.66
N ALA A 100 -5.44 1.88 5.97
CA ALA A 100 -6.80 1.36 6.03
C ALA A 100 -7.25 0.72 4.71
N LEU A 101 -7.01 1.39 3.57
CA LEU A 101 -7.28 0.83 2.24
C LEU A 101 -6.57 -0.50 2.02
N ARG A 102 -5.29 -0.59 2.38
CA ARG A 102 -4.47 -1.80 2.19
C ARG A 102 -4.95 -2.95 3.04
N GLN A 103 -5.25 -2.69 4.31
CA GLN A 103 -5.71 -3.70 5.26
C GLN A 103 -7.11 -4.20 4.91
N LYS A 104 -8.05 -3.28 4.65
CA LYS A 104 -9.45 -3.65 4.34
C LYS A 104 -9.60 -4.39 3.01
N LEU A 105 -8.71 -4.16 2.06
CA LEU A 105 -8.70 -4.84 0.76
C LEU A 105 -7.67 -5.99 0.68
N ASP A 106 -7.01 -6.32 1.78
CA ASP A 106 -5.91 -7.31 1.86
C ASP A 106 -4.87 -7.17 0.74
N LEU A 107 -4.46 -5.92 0.46
CA LEU A 107 -3.43 -5.60 -0.54
C LEU A 107 -2.03 -5.87 0.03
N PHE A 108 -1.73 -7.15 0.22
CA PHE A 108 -0.57 -7.66 0.97
C PHE A 108 0.81 -7.27 0.40
N ALA A 109 0.91 -7.03 -0.91
CA ALA A 109 2.16 -6.67 -1.56
C ALA A 109 2.17 -5.18 -1.94
N CYS A 110 3.05 -4.40 -1.32
CA CYS A 110 3.41 -3.07 -1.80
C CYS A 110 4.59 -3.21 -2.79
N VAL A 111 4.27 -3.21 -4.08
CA VAL A 111 5.25 -3.35 -5.17
C VAL A 111 5.74 -1.97 -5.60
N ARG A 112 7.06 -1.74 -5.56
CA ARG A 112 7.70 -0.45 -5.90
C ARG A 112 8.84 -0.65 -6.89
N PRO A 113 8.58 -0.56 -8.21
CA PRO A 113 9.65 -0.47 -9.19
C PRO A 113 10.40 0.86 -9.04
N VAL A 114 11.73 0.79 -8.93
CA VAL A 114 12.62 1.95 -8.83
C VAL A 114 13.64 1.85 -9.96
N ARG A 115 13.55 2.80 -10.88
CA ARG A 115 14.50 2.98 -11.98
C ARG A 115 14.79 4.47 -12.18
N TRP A 116 15.99 4.78 -12.63
CA TRP A 116 16.32 6.14 -13.02
C TRP A 116 15.86 6.42 -14.47
N PHE A 117 15.54 7.69 -14.74
CA PHE A 117 15.21 8.21 -16.06
C PHE A 117 16.26 9.24 -16.47
N ALA A 118 16.72 9.16 -17.73
CA ALA A 118 17.74 10.06 -18.24
C ALA A 118 17.33 11.53 -18.07
N GLY A 119 18.25 12.34 -17.53
CA GLY A 119 18.03 13.77 -17.27
C GLY A 119 17.44 14.10 -15.90
N VAL A 120 16.93 13.12 -15.14
CA VAL A 120 16.45 13.38 -13.77
C VAL A 120 17.65 13.66 -12.85
N PRO A 121 17.69 14.82 -12.15
CA PRO A 121 18.77 15.15 -11.22
C PRO A 121 18.93 14.06 -10.15
N SER A 122 20.19 13.75 -9.80
CA SER A 122 20.47 12.70 -8.82
C SER A 122 21.58 13.11 -7.85
N PRO A 123 21.46 12.75 -6.56
CA PRO A 123 22.52 12.98 -5.57
C PRO A 123 23.67 11.95 -5.65
N VAL A 124 23.55 10.91 -6.48
CA VAL A 124 24.57 9.85 -6.62
C VAL A 124 25.25 9.92 -7.98
N LYS A 125 26.49 9.39 -8.06
CA LYS A 125 27.32 9.44 -9.28
C LYS A 125 26.78 8.58 -10.44
N HIS A 126 26.16 7.44 -10.13
CA HIS A 126 25.74 6.43 -11.11
C HIS A 126 24.29 5.98 -10.91
N PRO A 127 23.30 6.88 -11.02
CA PRO A 127 21.88 6.53 -10.81
C PRO A 127 21.33 5.58 -11.87
N GLU A 128 21.93 5.53 -13.06
CA GLU A 128 21.58 4.62 -14.16
C GLU A 128 21.73 3.14 -13.79
N ARG A 129 22.51 2.84 -12.74
CA ARG A 129 22.68 1.49 -12.22
C ARG A 129 21.49 1.03 -11.36
N VAL A 130 20.59 1.94 -10.98
CA VAL A 130 19.40 1.63 -10.19
C VAL A 130 18.31 1.07 -11.10
N ASN A 131 18.04 -0.22 -10.98
CA ASN A 131 16.92 -0.91 -11.60
C ASN A 131 16.48 -2.08 -10.71
N MET A 132 15.61 -1.79 -9.76
CA MET A 132 15.12 -2.76 -8.76
C MET A 132 13.61 -2.71 -8.65
N VAL A 133 13.01 -3.78 -8.14
CA VAL A 133 11.58 -3.82 -7.80
C VAL A 133 11.49 -4.32 -6.37
N ILE A 134 10.94 -3.49 -5.50
CA ILE A 134 10.80 -3.80 -4.08
C ILE A 134 9.42 -4.42 -3.87
N PHE A 135 9.40 -5.63 -3.30
CA PHE A 135 8.19 -6.25 -2.77
C PHE A 135 8.24 -6.10 -1.25
N ARG A 136 7.30 -5.31 -0.72
CA ARG A 136 7.21 -5.04 0.72
C ARG A 136 5.90 -5.61 1.26
N GLU A 137 5.98 -6.38 2.33
CA GLU A 137 4.83 -6.81 3.12
C GLU A 137 4.04 -5.57 3.61
N ASN A 138 2.72 -5.64 3.56
CA ASN A 138 1.87 -4.46 3.66
C ASN A 138 0.65 -4.67 4.57
N THR A 139 0.56 -5.80 5.27
CA THR A 139 -0.58 -6.19 6.12
C THR A 139 -0.19 -6.53 7.58
N GLU A 140 1.07 -6.84 7.85
CA GLU A 140 1.59 -7.23 9.16
C GLU A 140 2.72 -6.27 9.61
N ASP A 141 3.75 -6.80 10.29
CA ASP A 141 4.84 -6.04 10.92
C ASP A 141 4.29 -5.05 11.98
N ILE A 142 5.12 -4.12 12.44
CA ILE A 142 4.75 -3.06 13.36
C ILE A 142 3.60 -2.18 12.82
N TYR A 143 3.33 -2.25 11.52
CA TYR A 143 2.22 -1.54 10.86
C TYR A 143 0.84 -2.10 11.21
N ALA A 144 0.76 -3.26 11.88
CA ALA A 144 -0.48 -3.74 12.50
C ALA A 144 -1.03 -2.74 13.55
N GLY A 145 -0.16 -1.88 14.11
CA GLY A 145 -0.56 -0.85 15.07
C GLY A 145 -1.09 -1.46 16.38
N ILE A 146 -0.54 -2.58 16.81
CA ILE A 146 -0.88 -3.20 18.09
C ILE A 146 0.09 -2.61 19.11
N GLU A 147 -0.35 -1.59 19.84
CA GLU A 147 0.50 -0.83 20.75
C GLU A 147 -0.29 -0.25 21.93
N TRP A 148 0.41 -0.06 23.05
CA TRP A 148 -0.13 0.52 24.27
C TRP A 148 0.80 1.61 24.78
N MET A 149 0.19 2.76 25.06
CA MET A 149 0.91 3.94 25.54
C MET A 149 1.21 3.83 27.03
N HIS A 150 2.36 4.38 27.43
CA HIS A 150 2.71 4.58 28.83
C HIS A 150 1.56 5.23 29.63
N GLY A 151 1.32 4.71 30.83
CA GLY A 151 0.29 5.21 31.75
C GLY A 151 -1.12 4.67 31.50
N THR A 152 -1.31 3.76 30.54
CA THR A 152 -2.61 3.11 30.30
C THR A 152 -2.77 1.84 31.14
N GLU A 153 -4.01 1.54 31.56
CA GLU A 153 -4.31 0.32 32.34
C GLU A 153 -4.01 -0.96 31.54
N ASP A 154 -4.29 -0.94 30.24
CA ASP A 154 -4.03 -2.08 29.35
C ASP A 154 -2.54 -2.38 29.22
N LEU A 155 -1.68 -1.34 29.20
CA LEU A 155 -0.24 -1.53 29.22
C LEU A 155 0.21 -2.27 30.48
N GLU A 156 -0.35 -1.94 31.66
CA GLU A 156 0.04 -2.59 32.91
C GLU A 156 -0.27 -4.09 32.89
N LYS A 157 -1.40 -4.49 32.29
CA LYS A 157 -1.75 -5.91 32.08
C LYS A 157 -0.74 -6.62 31.17
N VAL A 158 -0.42 -6.00 30.02
CA VAL A 158 0.54 -6.56 29.07
C VAL A 158 1.93 -6.66 29.69
N LYS A 159 2.37 -5.61 30.39
CA LYS A 159 3.66 -5.56 31.09
C LYS A 159 3.75 -6.63 32.18
N ALA A 160 2.70 -6.79 33.00
CA ALA A 160 2.66 -7.82 34.03
C ALA A 160 2.76 -9.24 33.44
N PHE A 161 2.05 -9.51 32.34
CA PHE A 161 2.17 -10.77 31.61
C PHE A 161 3.60 -11.03 31.13
N LEU A 162 4.22 -10.03 30.49
CA LEU A 162 5.59 -10.16 29.97
C LEU A 162 6.62 -10.39 31.08
N LEU A 163 6.54 -9.64 32.18
CA LEU A 163 7.51 -9.72 33.28
C LEU A 163 7.30 -10.97 34.14
N ASN A 164 6.06 -11.27 34.51
CA ASN A 164 5.76 -12.27 35.54
C ASN A 164 5.52 -13.67 34.97
N GLU A 165 4.95 -13.78 33.78
CA GLU A 165 4.62 -15.09 33.17
C GLU A 165 5.62 -15.49 32.09
N MET A 166 6.07 -14.53 31.29
CA MET A 166 6.98 -14.79 30.17
C MET A 166 8.47 -14.58 30.52
N ASN A 167 8.78 -14.16 31.76
CA ASN A 167 10.14 -13.93 32.27
C ASN A 167 10.98 -12.98 31.37
N VAL A 168 10.37 -11.91 30.88
CA VAL A 168 11.06 -10.90 30.06
C VAL A 168 11.90 -9.98 30.95
N GLU A 169 13.22 -9.97 30.78
CA GLU A 169 14.14 -9.15 31.62
C GLU A 169 14.74 -7.94 30.88
N ASN A 170 14.58 -7.84 29.56
CA ASN A 170 15.27 -6.86 28.72
C ASN A 170 14.50 -5.53 28.54
N ILE A 171 13.42 -5.31 29.27
CA ILE A 171 12.74 -4.01 29.33
C ILE A 171 13.58 -3.07 30.22
N ARG A 172 14.36 -2.19 29.59
CA ARG A 172 15.35 -1.34 30.29
C ARG A 172 14.75 -0.41 31.36
N PHE A 173 13.54 0.11 31.12
CA PHE A 173 12.84 1.08 31.96
C PHE A 173 11.34 0.72 32.05
N PRO A 174 10.97 -0.31 32.84
CA PRO A 174 9.60 -0.85 32.85
C PRO A 174 8.55 0.14 33.37
N ASP A 175 8.96 1.13 34.16
CA ASP A 175 8.02 2.09 34.75
C ASP A 175 7.57 3.18 33.75
N THR A 176 8.33 3.42 32.68
CA THR A 176 8.08 4.51 31.71
C THR A 176 7.99 4.02 30.26
N VAL A 177 7.88 2.71 30.06
CA VAL A 177 7.84 2.10 28.73
C VAL A 177 6.47 2.26 28.06
N SER A 178 6.45 2.35 26.73
CA SER A 178 5.29 2.01 25.89
C SER A 178 5.63 0.75 25.11
N LEU A 179 4.66 -0.13 24.88
CA LEU A 179 4.91 -1.43 24.26
C LEU A 179 4.19 -1.54 22.92
N GLY A 180 4.84 -2.18 21.95
CA GLY A 180 4.28 -2.50 20.64
C GLY A 180 4.55 -3.95 20.26
N VAL A 181 3.64 -4.55 19.50
CA VAL A 181 3.74 -5.92 19.00
C VAL A 181 4.03 -5.90 17.51
N LYS A 182 5.03 -6.67 17.11
CA LYS A 182 5.41 -6.89 15.71
C LYS A 182 5.12 -8.34 15.32
N PRO A 183 3.92 -8.65 14.81
CA PRO A 183 3.64 -9.96 14.24
C PRO A 183 4.28 -10.08 12.85
N VAL A 184 4.86 -11.24 12.56
CA VAL A 184 5.30 -11.67 11.22
C VAL A 184 4.94 -13.14 11.10
N SER A 185 4.07 -13.50 10.15
CA SER A 185 3.61 -14.87 9.98
C SER A 185 4.31 -15.61 8.83
N GLN A 186 4.22 -16.93 8.85
CA GLN A 186 4.68 -17.78 7.76
C GLN A 186 3.85 -17.50 6.50
N GLU A 187 2.53 -17.44 6.63
CA GLU A 187 1.58 -17.23 5.55
C GLU A 187 1.77 -15.86 4.88
N GLY A 188 1.92 -14.80 5.68
CA GLY A 188 2.19 -13.44 5.22
C GLY A 188 3.53 -13.34 4.46
N THR A 189 4.56 -14.00 4.99
CA THR A 189 5.88 -14.05 4.35
C THR A 189 5.85 -14.85 3.05
N GLU A 190 5.29 -16.06 3.07
CA GLU A 190 5.24 -16.95 1.92
C GLU A 190 4.49 -16.34 0.74
N ARG A 191 3.32 -15.70 0.98
CA ARG A 191 2.55 -15.08 -0.11
C ARG A 191 3.31 -13.92 -0.76
N LEU A 192 4.02 -13.11 0.03
CA LEU A 192 4.84 -12.02 -0.48
C LEU A 192 6.04 -12.53 -1.27
N VAL A 193 6.80 -13.48 -0.70
CA VAL A 193 8.00 -14.04 -1.33
C VAL A 193 7.64 -14.77 -2.61
N ARG A 194 6.54 -15.53 -2.62
CA ARG A 194 5.98 -16.17 -3.83
C ARG A 194 5.70 -15.12 -4.90
N ALA A 195 4.99 -14.04 -4.57
CA ALA A 195 4.72 -12.97 -5.53
C ALA A 195 6.01 -12.33 -6.10
N ALA A 196 7.04 -12.15 -5.26
CA ALA A 196 8.33 -11.62 -5.71
C ALA A 196 9.07 -12.60 -6.64
N ILE A 197 9.02 -13.91 -6.35
CA ILE A 197 9.62 -14.97 -7.18
C ILE A 197 8.88 -15.08 -8.52
N ASP A 198 7.54 -15.10 -8.51
CA ASP A 198 6.72 -15.15 -9.73
C ASP A 198 6.95 -13.91 -10.61
N TYR A 199 7.09 -12.74 -9.98
CA TYR A 199 7.50 -11.52 -10.68
C TYR A 199 8.88 -11.66 -11.31
N SER A 200 9.83 -12.26 -10.60
CA SER A 200 11.20 -12.45 -11.10
C SER A 200 11.23 -13.31 -12.36
N PHE A 201 10.46 -14.40 -12.40
CA PHE A 201 10.36 -15.26 -13.58
C PHE A 201 9.66 -14.56 -14.74
N SER A 202 8.51 -13.93 -14.50
CA SER A 202 7.74 -13.25 -15.56
C SER A 202 8.46 -12.04 -16.17
N HIS A 203 9.41 -11.44 -15.45
CA HIS A 203 10.15 -10.25 -15.89
C HIS A 203 11.66 -10.50 -16.10
N ASN A 204 12.08 -11.77 -16.19
CA ASN A 204 13.48 -12.18 -16.40
C ASN A 204 14.46 -11.49 -15.44
N ARG A 205 14.10 -11.35 -14.16
CA ARG A 205 14.99 -10.81 -13.13
C ARG A 205 15.93 -11.91 -12.66
N ARG A 206 17.21 -11.55 -12.44
CA ARG A 206 18.28 -12.50 -12.14
C ARG A 206 18.28 -13.00 -10.70
N THR A 207 17.80 -12.18 -9.77
CA THR A 207 17.96 -12.41 -8.33
C THR A 207 16.73 -11.90 -7.58
N VAL A 208 16.35 -12.64 -6.54
CA VAL A 208 15.46 -12.17 -5.47
C VAL A 208 16.29 -12.10 -4.20
N THR A 209 16.33 -10.93 -3.55
CA THR A 209 17.11 -10.72 -2.33
C THR A 209 16.15 -10.52 -1.16
N LEU A 210 16.22 -11.41 -0.17
CA LEU A 210 15.49 -11.26 1.09
C LEU A 210 16.26 -10.30 2.00
N VAL A 211 15.63 -9.20 2.39
CA VAL A 211 16.22 -8.20 3.28
C VAL A 211 15.55 -8.32 4.65
N HIS A 212 16.34 -8.64 5.68
CA HIS A 212 15.86 -8.78 7.05
C HIS A 212 16.88 -8.26 8.08
N LYS A 213 16.44 -8.22 9.33
CA LYS A 213 17.29 -8.02 10.52
C LYS A 213 17.18 -9.18 11.52
N GLY A 214 16.79 -10.36 11.02
CA GLY A 214 16.93 -11.65 11.71
C GLY A 214 18.35 -12.19 11.69
#